data_AF-B4DGH8-F1
#
_entry.id   AF-B4DGH8-F1
#
_cell.length_a   1.000
_cell.length_b   1.000
_cell.length_c   1.000
_cell.angle_alpha   90.00
_cell.angle_beta   90.00
_cell.angle_gamma   90.00
#
_symmetry.space_group_name_H-M   'P 1'
#
loop_
_entity.id
_entity.type
_entity.pdbx_description
1 polymer ?
#
loop_
_entity_poly.entity_id
_entity_poly.type
_entity_poly.pdbx_seq_one_letter_code
_entity_poly.pdbx_strand_id
1 'polypeptide(L)'
;MTEADNTGCHLIGYFSKEKNSFLNYNVSCILTMPQYMRQGYGKMLIDFSYLLSKVEEKVGSPERPLSDLGLISYRSYWKEVLLRYLHNFQGKEISIKEISQETAVNPVDIVSTLQALQMLKYWKGKHLVLKRQDLIDEWIAKEAKRSNSNKTMDPSCLKWTPPKGT
;
A
#
# COMPACT_ATOMS: atom_id res chain seq x y z
N MET A 1 -4.12 3.46 -15.68
CA MET A 1 -3.56 2.11 -15.85
C MET A 1 -4.25 1.45 -17.03
N THR A 2 -3.48 0.83 -17.91
CA THR A 2 -3.99 0.19 -19.12
C THR A 2 -3.39 -1.20 -19.30
N GLU A 3 -4.11 -2.08 -19.99
CA GLU A 3 -3.61 -3.36 -20.48
C GLU A 3 -3.55 -3.30 -22.00
N ALA A 4 -2.43 -3.72 -22.58
CA ALA A 4 -2.23 -3.66 -24.02
C ALA A 4 -2.58 -5.01 -24.67
N ASP A 5 -3.27 -4.96 -25.81
CA ASP A 5 -3.48 -6.10 -26.70
C ASP A 5 -3.18 -5.71 -28.17
N ASN A 6 -3.60 -6.55 -29.12
CA ASN A 6 -3.39 -6.31 -30.56
C ASN A 6 -4.19 -5.12 -31.13
N THR A 7 -5.16 -4.57 -30.40
CA THR A 7 -6.00 -3.44 -30.83
C THR A 7 -5.62 -2.11 -30.16
N GLY A 8 -4.89 -2.14 -29.04
CA GLY A 8 -4.39 -0.94 -28.38
C GLY A 8 -4.24 -1.07 -26.87
N CYS A 9 -4.34 0.06 -26.17
CA CYS A 9 -4.23 0.13 -24.71
C CYS A 9 -5.60 0.38 -24.08
N HIS A 10 -6.13 -0.62 -23.37
CA HIS A 10 -7.47 -0.58 -22.79
C HIS A 10 -7.45 -0.08 -21.35
N LEU A 11 -8.35 0.84 -21.02
CA LEU A 11 -8.43 1.41 -19.67
C LEU A 11 -8.85 0.33 -18.65
N ILE A 12 -7.96 0.07 -17.70
CA ILE A 12 -8.27 -0.79 -16.53
C ILE A 12 -8.89 0.01 -15.40
N GLY A 13 -8.34 1.19 -15.14
CA GLY A 13 -8.65 1.99 -13.96
C GLY A 13 -7.66 3.12 -13.75
N TYR A 14 -7.96 3.97 -12.79
CA TYR A 14 -7.16 5.16 -12.48
C TYR A 14 -7.26 5.52 -10.99
N PHE A 15 -6.38 6.41 -10.57
CA PHE A 15 -6.63 7.25 -9.40
C PHE A 15 -6.34 8.71 -9.75
N SER A 16 -6.99 9.64 -9.04
CA SER A 16 -6.67 11.06 -9.07
C SER A 16 -5.83 11.43 -7.85
N LYS A 17 -5.01 12.47 -7.99
CA LYS A 17 -4.15 13.02 -6.94
C LYS A 17 -4.08 14.53 -7.11
N GLU A 18 -4.32 15.28 -6.04
CA GLU A 18 -4.12 16.72 -6.04
C GLU A 18 -2.64 17.06 -6.30
N LYS A 19 -2.38 18.12 -7.07
CA LYS A 19 -1.00 18.59 -7.30
C LYS A 19 -0.36 19.07 -5.99
N ASN A 20 -1.14 19.75 -5.15
CA ASN A 20 -0.73 20.30 -3.86
C ASN A 20 -1.75 19.90 -2.79
N SER A 21 -1.64 18.71 -2.22
CA SER A 21 -2.51 18.28 -1.13
C SER A 21 -1.96 18.74 0.23
N PHE A 22 -2.64 19.69 0.89
CA PHE A 22 -2.26 20.19 2.22
C PHE A 22 -2.32 19.10 3.31
N LEU A 23 -3.16 18.08 3.11
CA LEU A 23 -3.35 16.97 4.04
C LEU A 23 -2.49 15.75 3.70
N ASN A 24 -1.59 15.87 2.70
CA ASN A 24 -0.75 14.79 2.19
C ASN A 24 -1.58 13.57 1.71
N TYR A 25 -2.71 13.81 1.05
CA TYR A 25 -3.42 12.74 0.36
C TYR A 25 -2.67 12.36 -0.91
N ASN A 26 -2.33 11.07 -1.04
CA ASN A 26 -1.69 10.56 -2.25
C ASN A 26 -2.70 10.01 -3.28
N VAL A 27 -3.96 9.89 -2.87
CA VAL A 27 -5.11 9.49 -3.69
C VAL A 27 -6.32 10.30 -3.26
N SER A 28 -7.01 10.92 -4.21
CA SER A 28 -8.32 11.56 -4.01
C SER A 28 -9.45 10.57 -4.35
N CYS A 29 -9.50 10.11 -5.60
CA CYS A 29 -10.41 9.05 -6.04
C CYS A 29 -9.62 7.90 -6.64
N ILE A 30 -10.09 6.66 -6.48
CA ILE A 30 -9.52 5.48 -7.11
C ILE A 30 -10.63 4.59 -7.66
N LEU A 31 -10.45 4.09 -8.88
CA LEU A 31 -11.42 3.26 -9.58
C LEU A 31 -10.72 2.16 -10.38
N THR A 32 -11.24 0.95 -10.26
CA THR A 32 -11.02 -0.13 -11.24
C THR A 32 -12.33 -0.33 -11.99
N MET A 33 -12.28 -0.41 -13.32
CA MET A 33 -13.47 -0.63 -14.13
C MET A 33 -14.12 -1.97 -13.77
N PRO A 34 -15.47 -2.10 -13.81
CA PRO A 34 -16.19 -3.29 -13.36
C PRO A 34 -15.66 -4.61 -13.94
N GLN A 35 -15.34 -4.64 -15.24
CA GLN A 35 -14.83 -5.83 -15.94
C GLN A 35 -13.42 -6.27 -15.49
N TYR A 36 -12.68 -5.42 -14.78
CA TYR A 36 -11.34 -5.70 -14.25
C TYR A 36 -11.32 -5.81 -12.71
N MET A 37 -12.47 -5.73 -12.05
CA MET A 37 -12.55 -5.83 -10.59
C MET A 37 -12.15 -7.22 -10.09
N ARG A 38 -11.56 -7.27 -8.88
CA ARG A 38 -11.12 -8.51 -8.19
C ARG A 38 -10.05 -9.33 -8.91
N GLN A 39 -9.41 -8.79 -9.95
CA GLN A 39 -8.31 -9.43 -10.69
C GLN A 39 -6.91 -8.97 -10.26
N GLY A 40 -6.80 -8.16 -9.19
CA GLY A 40 -5.54 -7.64 -8.66
C GLY A 40 -5.18 -6.22 -9.08
N TYR A 41 -5.79 -5.68 -10.14
CA TYR A 41 -5.50 -4.32 -10.64
C TYR A 41 -5.75 -3.21 -9.61
N GLY A 42 -6.80 -3.33 -8.79
CA GLY A 42 -7.05 -2.37 -7.71
C GLY A 42 -5.88 -2.30 -6.70
N LYS A 43 -5.26 -3.44 -6.39
CA LYS A 43 -4.07 -3.47 -5.55
C LYS A 43 -2.87 -2.84 -6.26
N MET A 44 -2.67 -3.12 -7.54
CA MET A 44 -1.60 -2.50 -8.33
C MET A 44 -1.74 -0.97 -8.39
N LEU A 45 -2.97 -0.45 -8.51
CA LEU A 45 -3.23 1.00 -8.46
C LEU A 45 -2.87 1.62 -7.10
N ILE A 46 -3.22 0.94 -6.00
CA ILE A 46 -2.86 1.36 -4.64
C ILE A 46 -1.33 1.34 -4.46
N ASP A 47 -0.68 0.24 -4.86
CA ASP A 47 0.77 0.07 -4.79
C ASP A 47 1.50 1.15 -5.59
N PHE A 48 1.02 1.45 -6.80
CA PHE A 48 1.55 2.54 -7.60
C PHE A 48 1.41 3.92 -6.94
N SER A 49 0.29 4.20 -6.27
CA SER A 49 0.13 5.47 -5.54
C SER A 49 1.16 5.64 -4.42
N TYR A 50 1.50 4.56 -3.72
CA TYR A 50 2.54 4.57 -2.69
C TYR A 50 3.94 4.61 -3.28
N LEU A 51 4.17 3.96 -4.44
CA LEU A 51 5.42 4.07 -5.17
C LEU A 51 5.72 5.53 -5.55
N LEU A 52 4.72 6.28 -6.03
CA LEU A 52 4.88 7.72 -6.29
C LEU A 52 5.22 8.49 -5.00
N SER A 53 4.54 8.20 -3.89
CA SER A 53 4.85 8.83 -2.59
C SER A 53 6.28 8.55 -2.13
N LYS A 54 6.81 7.33 -2.35
CA LYS A 54 8.20 6.99 -2.05
C LYS A 54 9.19 7.82 -2.88
N VAL A 55 8.93 7.98 -4.17
CA VAL A 55 9.78 8.81 -5.06
C VAL A 55 9.71 10.30 -4.70
N GLU A 56 8.58 10.75 -4.15
CA GLU A 56 8.43 12.12 -3.61
C GLU A 56 9.02 12.30 -2.21
N GLU A 57 9.54 11.23 -1.59
CA GLU A 57 10.00 11.22 -0.19
C GLU A 57 8.91 11.66 0.80
N LYS A 58 7.65 11.32 0.49
CA LYS A 58 6.47 11.69 1.29
C LYS A 58 5.75 10.45 1.82
N VAL A 59 5.04 10.64 2.92
CA VAL A 59 4.05 9.70 3.42
C VAL A 59 2.67 10.09 2.90
N GLY A 60 1.81 9.12 2.62
CA GLY A 60 0.49 9.34 2.04
C GLY A 60 -0.60 8.48 2.67
N SER A 61 -1.83 8.95 2.52
CA SER A 61 -3.06 8.24 2.86
C SER A 61 -4.11 8.55 1.78
N PRO A 62 -5.08 7.68 1.49
CA PRO A 62 -6.21 8.05 0.66
C PRO A 62 -7.08 9.11 1.35
N GLU A 63 -7.66 9.99 0.54
CA GLU A 63 -8.70 10.92 0.97
C GLU A 63 -9.90 10.16 1.56
N ARG A 64 -10.56 10.79 2.55
CA ARG A 64 -11.71 10.23 3.25
C ARG A 64 -12.97 11.02 2.89
N PRO A 65 -14.15 10.36 2.82
CA PRO A 65 -14.41 8.96 3.12
C PRO A 65 -14.00 7.99 2.00
N LEU A 66 -13.51 6.80 2.37
CA LEU A 66 -13.31 5.69 1.43
C LEU A 66 -14.65 4.98 1.14
N SER A 67 -14.81 4.45 -0.07
CA SER A 67 -15.88 3.50 -0.37
C SER A 67 -15.66 2.16 0.36
N ASP A 68 -16.71 1.36 0.56
CA ASP A 68 -16.60 0.07 1.24
C ASP A 68 -15.57 -0.86 0.58
N LEU A 69 -15.60 -0.94 -0.75
CA LEU A 69 -14.64 -1.72 -1.52
C LEU A 69 -13.22 -1.13 -1.45
N GLY A 70 -13.12 0.20 -1.43
CA GLY A 70 -11.87 0.91 -1.22
C GLY A 70 -11.25 0.57 0.14
N LEU A 71 -12.02 0.65 1.21
CA LEU A 71 -11.58 0.33 2.57
C LEU A 71 -11.09 -1.11 2.70
N ILE A 72 -11.81 -2.09 2.13
CA ILE A 72 -11.38 -3.49 2.11
C ILE A 72 -10.04 -3.64 1.36
N SER A 73 -9.91 -2.97 0.22
CA SER A 73 -8.71 -3.04 -0.62
C SER A 73 -7.49 -2.42 0.07
N TYR A 74 -7.63 -1.24 0.67
CA TYR A 74 -6.56 -0.58 1.45
C TYR A 74 -6.17 -1.39 2.68
N ARG A 75 -7.13 -1.91 3.46
CA ARG A 75 -6.84 -2.78 4.61
C ARG A 75 -6.07 -4.03 4.20
N SER A 76 -6.46 -4.67 3.08
CA SER A 76 -5.73 -5.82 2.56
C SER A 76 -4.32 -5.45 2.09
N TYR A 77 -4.14 -4.28 1.48
CA TYR A 77 -2.84 -3.80 1.03
C TYR A 77 -1.93 -3.47 2.21
N TRP A 78 -2.40 -2.69 3.20
CA TRP A 78 -1.63 -2.35 4.39
C TRP A 78 -1.23 -3.59 5.20
N LYS A 79 -2.13 -4.57 5.37
CA LYS A 79 -1.79 -5.85 5.99
C LYS A 79 -0.57 -6.49 5.30
N GLU A 80 -0.59 -6.55 3.98
CA GLU A 80 0.47 -7.16 3.20
C GLU A 80 1.80 -6.42 3.30
N VAL A 81 1.78 -5.10 3.15
CA VAL A 81 2.97 -4.26 3.25
C VAL A 81 3.61 -4.36 4.63
N LEU A 82 2.79 -4.36 5.70
CA LEU A 82 3.31 -4.51 7.06
C LEU A 82 3.88 -5.90 7.34
N LEU A 83 3.20 -6.96 6.91
CA LEU A 83 3.73 -8.32 7.10
C LEU A 83 5.02 -8.53 6.31
N ARG A 84 5.12 -7.99 5.10
CA ARG A 84 6.35 -7.99 4.29
C ARG A 84 7.49 -7.25 4.99
N TYR A 85 7.24 -6.04 5.51
CA TYR A 85 8.22 -5.28 6.27
C TYR A 85 8.71 -6.08 7.50
N LEU A 86 7.78 -6.60 8.30
CA LEU A 86 8.09 -7.33 9.52
C LEU A 86 8.78 -8.68 9.28
N HIS A 87 8.51 -9.32 8.15
CA HIS A 87 9.21 -10.53 7.72
C HIS A 87 10.69 -10.24 7.46
N ASN A 88 10.98 -9.18 6.71
CA ASN A 88 12.34 -8.78 6.33
C ASN A 88 13.10 -8.11 7.49
N PHE A 89 12.40 -7.54 8.47
CA PHE A 89 12.99 -6.86 9.60
C PHE A 89 13.71 -7.82 10.55
N GLN A 90 15.01 -7.55 10.81
CA GLN A 90 15.89 -8.31 11.71
C GLN A 90 16.25 -7.56 13.01
N GLY A 91 15.77 -6.33 13.17
CA GLY A 91 16.05 -5.51 14.35
C GLY A 91 15.29 -5.98 15.61
N LYS A 92 15.65 -5.43 16.76
CA LYS A 92 15.02 -5.76 18.06
C LYS A 92 13.81 -4.89 18.39
N GLU A 93 13.80 -3.64 17.93
CA GLU A 93 12.75 -2.66 18.24
C GLU A 93 12.20 -2.11 16.92
N ILE A 94 10.87 -2.08 16.80
CA ILE A 94 10.19 -1.61 15.60
C ILE A 94 9.64 -0.22 15.86
N SER A 95 10.05 0.76 15.05
CA SER A 95 9.49 2.11 15.08
C SER A 95 8.40 2.29 14.03
N ILE A 96 7.24 2.82 14.43
CA ILE A 96 6.18 3.22 13.49
C ILE A 96 6.69 4.24 12.46
N LYS A 97 7.63 5.11 12.88
CA LYS A 97 8.23 6.12 12.01
C LYS A 97 9.07 5.49 10.90
N GLU A 98 9.86 4.46 11.22
CA GLU A 98 10.70 3.76 10.25
C GLU A 98 9.86 2.99 9.24
N ILE A 99 8.82 2.28 9.71
CA ILE A 99 7.84 1.64 8.82
C ILE A 99 7.22 2.67 7.87
N SER A 100 6.80 3.82 8.41
CA SER A 100 6.16 4.88 7.61
C SER A 100 7.09 5.45 6.54
N GLN A 101 8.37 5.68 6.87
CA GLN A 101 9.36 6.14 5.91
C GLN A 101 9.63 5.14 4.79
N GLU A 102 9.75 3.84 5.11
CA GLU A 102 10.07 2.83 4.11
C GLU A 102 8.87 2.44 3.23
N THR A 103 7.68 2.47 3.80
CA THR A 103 6.44 2.05 3.12
C THR A 103 5.69 3.21 2.47
N ALA A 104 6.02 4.46 2.82
CA ALA A 104 5.25 5.67 2.54
C ALA A 104 3.81 5.66 3.10
N VAL A 105 3.46 4.69 3.95
CA VAL A 105 2.13 4.59 4.57
C VAL A 105 2.06 5.54 5.77
N ASN A 106 0.94 6.25 5.90
CA ASN A 106 0.71 7.15 7.02
C ASN A 106 0.78 6.40 8.38
N PRO A 107 1.40 6.97 9.43
CA PRO A 107 1.49 6.34 10.75
C PRO A 107 0.14 5.90 11.34
N VAL A 108 -0.93 6.66 11.10
CA VAL A 108 -2.28 6.32 11.59
C VAL A 108 -2.80 5.04 10.94
N ASP A 109 -2.54 4.86 9.65
CA ASP A 109 -2.95 3.66 8.91
C ASP A 109 -2.11 2.45 9.33
N ILE A 110 -0.83 2.64 9.66
CA ILE A 110 0.04 1.60 10.24
C ILE A 110 -0.49 1.16 11.60
N VAL A 111 -0.73 2.11 12.52
CA VAL A 111 -1.22 1.82 13.89
C VAL A 111 -2.56 1.11 13.84
N SER A 112 -3.50 1.59 13.02
CA SER A 112 -4.83 0.97 12.89
C SER A 112 -4.73 -0.45 12.31
N THR A 113 -3.81 -0.70 11.38
CA THR A 113 -3.59 -2.03 10.82
C THR A 113 -2.93 -2.96 11.84
N LEU A 114 -1.90 -2.51 12.57
CA LEU A 114 -1.28 -3.31 13.64
C LEU A 114 -2.29 -3.66 14.74
N GLN A 115 -3.18 -2.74 15.09
CA GLN A 115 -4.27 -2.99 16.03
C GLN A 115 -5.26 -4.03 15.47
N ALA A 116 -5.65 -3.91 14.19
CA ALA A 116 -6.54 -4.88 13.53
C ALA A 116 -5.94 -6.29 13.45
N LEU A 117 -4.62 -6.41 13.35
CA LEU A 117 -3.88 -7.69 13.38
C LEU A 117 -3.59 -8.20 14.80
N GLN A 118 -3.99 -7.43 15.82
CA GLN A 118 -3.67 -7.69 17.24
C GLN A 118 -2.16 -7.75 17.54
N MET A 119 -1.37 -7.03 16.73
CA MET A 119 0.08 -6.95 16.82
C MET A 119 0.56 -5.72 17.61
N LEU A 120 -0.34 -4.79 17.95
CA LEU A 120 -0.02 -3.66 18.83
C LEU A 120 -0.38 -4.00 20.28
N LYS A 121 0.62 -3.94 21.18
CA LYS A 121 0.45 -4.15 22.63
C LYS A 121 0.94 -2.94 23.41
N TYR A 122 0.38 -2.75 24.59
CA TYR A 122 0.83 -1.72 25.53
C TYR A 122 1.39 -2.39 26.79
N TRP A 123 2.63 -2.06 27.14
CA TRP A 123 3.31 -2.63 28.29
C TRP A 123 4.21 -1.59 28.97
N LYS A 124 4.00 -1.38 30.27
CA LYS A 124 4.79 -0.44 31.10
C LYS A 124 5.00 0.93 30.46
N GLY A 125 3.94 1.55 29.93
CA GLY A 125 4.04 2.88 29.33
C GLY A 125 4.46 2.89 27.86
N LYS A 126 4.84 1.74 27.28
CA LYS A 126 5.38 1.63 25.91
C LYS A 126 4.47 0.82 24.99
N HIS A 127 4.37 1.25 23.74
CA HIS A 127 3.78 0.43 22.69
C HIS A 127 4.81 -0.57 22.15
N LEU A 128 4.43 -1.84 22.08
CA LEU A 128 5.23 -2.94 21.57
C LEU A 128 4.55 -3.53 20.34
N VAL A 129 5.34 -3.81 19.30
CA VAL A 129 4.88 -4.54 18.11
C VAL A 129 5.20 -6.01 18.28
N LEU A 130 4.17 -6.83 18.46
CA LEU A 130 4.27 -8.28 18.54
C LEU A 130 4.36 -8.86 17.12
N LYS A 131 5.51 -9.48 16.79
CA LYS A 131 5.68 -10.22 15.54
C LYS A 131 4.93 -11.55 15.63
N ARG A 132 3.76 -11.61 14.99
CA ARG A 132 2.93 -12.81 14.87
C ARG A 132 3.43 -13.70 13.73
N GLN A 133 4.22 -14.71 14.08
CA GLN A 133 4.84 -15.60 13.09
C GLN A 133 3.78 -16.36 12.28
N ASP A 134 2.66 -16.74 12.90
CA ASP A 134 1.53 -17.39 12.24
C ASP A 134 0.95 -16.55 11.08
N LEU A 135 0.82 -15.23 11.26
CA LEU A 135 0.34 -14.34 10.21
C LEU A 135 1.38 -14.13 9.10
N ILE A 136 2.66 -14.11 9.48
CA ILE A 136 3.76 -13.99 8.52
C ILE A 136 3.82 -15.25 7.65
N ASP A 137 3.76 -16.43 8.25
CA ASP A 137 3.78 -17.71 7.53
C ASP A 137 2.56 -17.85 6.59
N GLU A 138 1.36 -17.46 7.06
CA GLU A 138 0.17 -17.39 6.22
C GLU A 138 0.35 -16.44 5.02
N TRP A 139 0.97 -15.28 5.25
CA TRP A 139 1.27 -14.33 4.19
C TRP A 139 2.30 -14.89 3.20
N ILE A 140 3.40 -15.50 3.66
CA ILE A 140 4.41 -16.12 2.80
C ILE A 140 3.77 -17.19 1.90
N ALA A 141 2.92 -18.05 2.46
CA ALA A 141 2.22 -19.08 1.70
C ALA A 141 1.27 -18.48 0.63
N LYS A 142 0.65 -17.34 0.91
CA LYS A 142 -0.18 -16.60 -0.06
C LYS A 142 0.67 -15.90 -1.12
N GLU A 143 1.79 -15.30 -0.73
CA GLU A 143 2.71 -14.61 -1.63
C GLU A 143 3.35 -15.58 -2.62
N ALA A 144 3.73 -16.77 -2.17
CA ALA A 144 4.27 -17.83 -3.02
C ALA A 144 3.29 -18.30 -4.11
N LYS A 145 1.97 -18.26 -3.85
CA LYS A 145 0.94 -18.54 -4.86
C LYS A 145 0.75 -17.37 -5.84
N ARG A 146 1.05 -16.15 -5.40
CA ARG A 146 0.88 -14.91 -6.17
C ARG A 146 2.09 -14.55 -7.01
N SER A 147 3.29 -15.07 -6.73
CA SER A 147 4.45 -14.82 -7.59
C SER A 147 4.19 -15.23 -9.04
N ASN A 148 3.29 -16.19 -9.26
CA ASN A 148 2.84 -16.62 -10.60
C ASN A 148 1.81 -15.67 -11.25
N SER A 149 1.31 -14.67 -10.52
CA SER A 149 0.19 -13.83 -10.93
C SER A 149 0.60 -12.66 -11.84
N ASN A 150 1.90 -12.31 -11.95
CA ASN A 150 2.41 -11.14 -12.69
C ASN A 150 1.70 -9.79 -12.36
N LYS A 151 0.90 -9.72 -11.28
CA LYS A 151 0.11 -8.54 -10.88
C LYS A 151 0.78 -7.77 -9.73
N THR A 152 2.01 -7.33 -9.95
CA THR A 152 2.81 -6.53 -9.01
C THR A 152 3.41 -5.33 -9.73
N MET A 153 3.50 -4.17 -9.08
CA MET A 153 4.20 -3.02 -9.67
C MET A 153 5.71 -3.20 -9.47
N ASP A 154 6.47 -3.12 -10.56
CA ASP A 154 7.93 -3.14 -10.51
C ASP A 154 8.48 -1.71 -10.40
N PRO A 155 9.13 -1.33 -9.28
CA PRO A 155 9.73 -0.01 -9.12
C PRO A 155 10.77 0.32 -10.18
N SER A 156 11.50 -0.67 -10.71
CA SER A 156 12.54 -0.45 -11.73
C SER A 156 11.98 -0.03 -13.09
N CYS A 157 10.70 -0.33 -13.33
CA CYS A 157 9.99 0.07 -14.54
C CYS A 157 9.40 1.49 -14.46
N LEU A 158 9.43 2.14 -13.29
CA LEU A 158 8.93 3.50 -13.14
C LEU A 158 9.91 4.52 -13.74
N LYS A 159 9.45 5.23 -14.77
CA LYS A 159 10.15 6.40 -15.35
C LYS A 159 9.37 7.66 -15.01
N TRP A 160 9.61 8.22 -13.84
CA TRP A 160 8.91 9.40 -13.35
C TRP A 160 9.75 10.19 -12.35
N THR A 161 9.60 11.52 -12.37
CA THR A 161 10.17 12.43 -11.37
C THR A 161 9.08 13.37 -10.88
N PRO A 162 9.11 13.80 -9.60
CA PRO A 162 8.11 14.72 -9.06
C PRO A 162 7.97 16.00 -9.93
N PRO A 163 6.74 16.44 -10.26
CA PRO A 163 6.52 17.68 -10.97
C PRO A 163 7.09 18.84 -10.17
N LYS A 164 7.86 19.72 -10.81
CA LYS A 164 8.23 21.01 -10.20
C LYS A 164 6.95 21.82 -10.04
N GLY A 165 6.62 22.21 -8.81
CA GLY A 165 5.43 23.02 -8.54
C GLY A 165 5.45 24.30 -9.37
N THR A 166 4.31 24.61 -10.00
CA THR A 166 4.03 25.93 -10.60
C THR A 166 3.62 26.91 -9.52
#